data_AF-A0A832NE11-F1
#
_entry.id   AF-A0A832NE11-F1
#
_cell.length_a   1.000
_cell.length_b   1.000
_cell.length_c   1.000
_cell.angle_alpha   90.00
_cell.angle_beta   90.00
_cell.angle_gamma   90.00
#
_symmetry.space_group_name_H-M   'P 1'
#
loop_
_entity.id
_entity.type
_entity.pdbx_description
1 polymer ?
#
loop_
_entity_poly.entity_id
_entity_poly.type
_entity_poly.pdbx_seq_one_letter_code
_entity_poly.pdbx_strand_id
1 'polypeptide(L)'
;MSQSGSTYTKTLSLPEGTHTWSIEAVDNVGNTITQSYSFTIAVDQSAGTFLSPMIIVIAIAAAITVAVAVVAFKRRKRPSQQS
;
A
#
# COMPACT_ATOMS: atom_id res chain seq x y z
N MET A 1 14.75 -27.44 22.30
CA MET A 1 13.34 -27.48 22.76
C MET A 1 13.36 -27.48 24.28
N SER A 2 12.73 -26.50 24.92
CA SER A 2 12.54 -26.49 26.38
C SER A 2 11.05 -26.39 26.62
N GLN A 3 10.46 -27.48 27.13
CA GLN A 3 9.07 -27.54 27.54
C GLN A 3 9.06 -27.33 29.06
N SER A 4 9.11 -26.06 29.49
CA SER A 4 8.67 -25.71 30.83
C SER A 4 7.15 -25.60 30.76
N GLY A 5 6.43 -26.31 31.63
CA GLY A 5 5.04 -26.76 31.48
C GLY A 5 3.91 -25.71 31.36
N SER A 6 4.17 -24.55 30.78
CA SER A 6 3.16 -23.53 30.46
C SER A 6 3.39 -22.81 29.12
N THR A 7 4.52 -23.04 28.43
CA THR A 7 4.86 -22.27 27.22
C THR A 7 5.42 -23.15 26.11
N TYR A 8 4.86 -23.02 24.90
CA TYR A 8 5.38 -23.57 23.66
C TYR A 8 5.64 -22.44 22.67
N THR A 9 6.83 -22.40 22.08
CA THR A 9 7.20 -21.39 21.08
C THR A 9 7.76 -22.07 19.84
N LYS A 10 7.16 -21.78 18.69
CA LYS A 10 7.62 -22.21 17.37
C LYS A 10 7.47 -21.05 16.39
N THR A 11 8.52 -20.78 15.62
CA THR A 11 8.49 -19.79 14.53
C THR A 11 8.18 -20.51 13.22
N LEU A 12 7.25 -19.95 12.43
CA LEU A 12 6.83 -20.46 11.14
C LEU A 12 6.83 -19.31 10.13
N SER A 13 7.31 -19.55 8.92
CA SER A 13 7.12 -18.63 7.79
C SER A 13 5.87 -19.03 7.03
N LEU A 14 4.86 -18.16 7.03
CA LEU A 14 3.56 -18.41 6.40
C LEU A 14 3.33 -17.40 5.27
N PRO A 15 2.81 -17.83 4.10
CA PRO A 15 2.40 -16.91 3.05
C PRO A 15 1.13 -16.14 3.45
N GLU A 16 0.76 -15.14 2.64
CA GLU A 16 -0.55 -14.48 2.76
C GLU A 16 -1.70 -15.49 2.68
N GLY A 17 -2.78 -15.19 3.41
CA GLY A 17 -3.97 -16.03 3.48
C GLY A 17 -4.49 -16.22 4.91
N THR A 18 -5.58 -16.97 5.01
CA THR A 18 -6.16 -17.39 6.29
C THR A 18 -5.48 -18.66 6.79
N HIS A 19 -5.03 -18.63 8.03
CA HIS A 19 -4.38 -19.74 8.71
C HIS A 19 -5.16 -20.08 9.98
N THR A 20 -5.18 -21.37 10.31
CA THR A 20 -5.77 -21.88 11.54
C THR A 20 -4.71 -22.68 12.27
N TRP A 21 -4.61 -22.46 13.57
CA TRP A 21 -3.83 -23.32 14.45
C TRP A 21 -4.75 -23.94 15.51
N SER A 22 -4.47 -25.20 15.82
CA SER A 22 -5.25 -26.00 16.76
C SER A 22 -4.39 -26.51 17.90
N ILE A 23 -4.97 -26.57 19.09
CA ILE A 23 -4.40 -27.23 20.25
C ILE A 23 -5.28 -28.43 20.58
N GLU A 24 -4.65 -29.57 20.78
CA GLU A 24 -5.26 -30.78 21.32
C GLU A 24 -4.64 -31.08 22.68
N ALA A 25 -5.47 -31.23 23.71
CA ALA A 25 -5.03 -31.65 25.03
C ALA A 25 -5.73 -32.94 25.42
N VAL A 26 -4.94 -33.92 25.87
CA VAL A 26 -5.38 -35.23 26.29
C VAL A 26 -5.04 -35.41 27.77
N ASP A 27 -6.01 -35.80 28.59
CA ASP A 27 -5.77 -36.11 30.01
C ASP A 27 -5.24 -37.54 30.21
N ASN A 28 -4.86 -37.88 31.44
CA ASN A 28 -4.28 -39.18 31.76
C ASN A 28 -5.26 -40.37 31.68
N VAL A 29 -6.56 -40.10 31.49
CA VAL A 29 -7.60 -41.12 31.32
C VAL A 29 -8.09 -41.16 29.86
N GLY A 30 -7.55 -40.32 28.98
CA GLY A 30 -7.81 -40.31 27.55
C GLY A 30 -8.90 -39.32 27.10
N ASN A 31 -9.41 -38.45 27.97
CA ASN A 31 -10.33 -37.40 27.53
C ASN A 31 -9.57 -36.37 26.70
N THR A 32 -10.17 -35.95 25.59
CA THR A 32 -9.55 -35.03 24.63
C THR A 32 -10.36 -33.75 24.51
N ILE A 33 -9.69 -32.61 24.49
CA ILE A 33 -10.27 -31.33 24.10
C ILE A 33 -9.48 -30.73 22.93
N THR A 34 -10.19 -30.08 22.02
CA THR A 34 -9.59 -29.38 20.88
C THR A 34 -10.05 -27.94 20.86
N GLN A 35 -9.10 -27.01 20.70
CA GLN A 35 -9.38 -25.59 20.48
C GLN A 35 -8.70 -25.14 19.19
N SER A 36 -9.32 -24.24 18.45
CA SER A 36 -8.81 -23.73 17.18
C SER A 36 -8.96 -22.23 17.10
N TYR A 37 -7.97 -21.57 16.51
CA TYR A 37 -7.93 -20.13 16.32
C TYR A 37 -7.50 -19.82 14.90
N SER A 38 -8.19 -18.88 14.27
CA SER A 38 -7.89 -18.44 12.92
C SER A 38 -7.39 -17.00 12.91
N PHE A 39 -6.46 -16.73 12.02
CA PHE A 39 -5.97 -15.38 11.73
C PHE A 39 -5.67 -15.25 10.24
N THR A 40 -5.63 -14.02 9.75
CA THR A 40 -5.35 -13.73 8.35
C THR A 40 -4.08 -12.90 8.25
N ILE A 41 -3.17 -13.34 7.37
CA ILE A 41 -2.00 -12.58 6.96
C ILE A 41 -2.35 -11.93 5.62
N ALA A 42 -2.27 -10.61 5.54
CA ALA A 42 -2.52 -9.86 4.30
C ALA A 42 -1.45 -8.79 4.13
N VAL A 43 -1.04 -8.55 2.88
CA VAL A 43 -0.24 -7.36 2.55
C VAL A 43 -1.16 -6.16 2.44
N ASP A 44 -0.84 -5.11 3.21
CA ASP A 44 -1.47 -3.81 3.05
C ASP A 44 -0.89 -3.13 1.80
N GLN A 45 -1.70 -3.07 0.74
CA GLN A 45 -1.43 -2.30 -0.46
C GLN A 45 -2.29 -1.03 -0.49
N SER A 46 -2.25 -0.23 0.57
CA SER A 46 -2.69 1.15 0.53
C SER A 46 -1.82 1.94 -0.47
N ALA A 47 -2.18 1.84 -1.74
CA ALA A 47 -1.57 2.61 -2.81
C ALA A 47 -1.78 4.09 -2.48
N GLY A 48 -0.71 4.78 -2.08
CA GLY A 48 -0.73 6.21 -1.92
C GLY A 48 -1.22 6.83 -3.22
N THR A 49 -2.38 7.49 -3.21
CA THR A 49 -2.94 8.16 -4.39
C THR A 49 -2.03 9.34 -4.77
N PHE A 50 -1.01 9.09 -5.59
CA PHE A 50 -0.11 10.12 -6.11
C PHE A 50 -0.75 11.03 -7.17
N LEU A 51 -2.01 10.74 -7.56
CA LEU A 51 -2.72 11.51 -8.58
C LEU A 51 -3.08 12.92 -8.13
N SER A 52 -3.18 13.17 -6.82
CA SER A 52 -3.59 14.48 -6.28
C SER A 52 -2.61 15.62 -6.60
N PRO A 53 -1.27 15.51 -6.37
CA PRO A 53 -0.34 16.57 -6.76
C PRO A 53 0.01 16.54 -8.26
N MET A 54 -0.01 15.38 -8.92
CA MET A 54 0.48 15.25 -10.30
C MET A 54 -0.43 15.97 -11.32
N ILE A 55 -1.75 15.96 -11.10
CA ILE A 55 -2.71 16.69 -11.95
C ILE A 55 -2.45 18.20 -11.90
N ILE A 56 -2.14 18.75 -10.72
CA ILE A 56 -1.87 20.18 -10.54
C ILE A 56 -0.57 20.57 -11.25
N VAL A 57 0.49 19.75 -11.14
CA VAL A 57 1.77 20.00 -11.82
C VAL A 57 1.60 20.00 -13.35
N ILE A 58 0.83 19.05 -13.90
CA ILE A 58 0.53 18.98 -15.34
C ILE A 58 -0.27 20.21 -15.80
N ALA A 59 -1.27 20.63 -15.03
CA ALA A 59 -2.08 21.81 -15.36
C ALA A 59 -1.25 23.11 -15.37
N ILE A 60 -0.32 23.28 -14.42
CA ILE A 60 0.58 24.44 -14.36
C ILE A 60 1.52 24.45 -15.58
N ALA A 61 2.12 23.31 -15.92
CA ALA A 61 3.00 23.19 -17.09
C ALA A 61 2.25 23.51 -18.41
N ALA A 62 1.01 23.03 -18.55
CA ALA A 62 0.15 23.35 -19.70
C ALA A 62 -0.18 24.84 -19.77
N ALA A 63 -0.51 25.49 -18.65
CA ALA A 63 -0.77 26.92 -18.62
C ALA A 63 0.47 27.76 -19.01
N ILE A 64 1.66 27.38 -18.53
CA ILE A 64 2.92 28.05 -18.86
C ILE A 64 3.23 27.92 -20.36
N THR A 65 3.09 26.72 -20.94
CA THR A 65 3.35 26.50 -22.37
C THR A 65 2.40 27.30 -23.27
N VAL A 66 1.11 27.37 -22.92
CA VAL A 66 0.13 28.20 -23.63
C VAL A 66 0.47 29.69 -23.50
N ALA A 67 0.82 30.17 -22.31
CA ALA A 67 1.17 31.57 -22.11
C ALA A 67 2.41 31.98 -22.94
N VAL A 68 3.43 31.13 -23.00
CA VAL A 68 4.63 31.35 -23.83
C VAL A 68 4.28 31.38 -25.31
N ALA A 69 3.44 30.46 -25.79
CA ALA A 69 3.00 30.42 -27.19
C ALA A 69 2.20 31.69 -27.55
N VAL A 70 1.30 32.14 -26.67
CA VAL A 70 0.51 33.37 -26.86
C VAL A 70 1.40 34.61 -26.88
N VAL A 71 2.38 34.71 -25.98
CA VAL A 71 3.34 35.83 -25.94
C VAL A 71 4.20 35.86 -27.21
N ALA A 72 4.72 34.71 -27.64
CA ALA A 72 5.52 34.62 -28.86
C ALA A 72 4.69 35.02 -30.10
N PHE A 73 3.44 34.56 -30.19
CA PHE A 73 2.54 34.90 -31.29
C PHE A 73 2.17 36.39 -31.32
N LYS A 74 1.92 37.00 -30.15
CA LYS A 74 1.65 38.45 -30.04
C LYS A 74 2.87 39.30 -30.40
N ARG A 75 4.10 38.86 -30.09
CA ARG A 75 5.33 39.58 -30.47
C ARG A 75 5.59 39.53 -31.98
N ARG A 76 5.34 38.38 -32.63
CA ARG A 76 5.51 38.22 -34.10
C ARG A 76 4.60 39.13 -34.93
N LYS A 77 3.44 39.56 -34.38
CA LYS A 77 2.46 40.42 -35.07
C LYS A 77 2.67 41.94 -34.89
N ARG A 78 3.63 42.38 -34.06
CA ARG A 78 3.89 43.81 -33.76
C ARG A 78 5.08 44.51 -34.48
N PRO A 79 5.63 44.10 -35.64
CA PRO A 79 6.82 44.76 -36.23
C PRO A 79 6.57 45.90 -37.25
N SER A 80 5.47 46.68 -37.20
CA SER A 80 5.19 47.68 -38.27
C SER A 80 4.73 49.07 -37.81
N GLN A 81 4.85 49.43 -36.53
CA GLN A 81 4.31 50.69 -35.99
C GLN A 81 5.37 51.58 -35.34
N GLN A 82 6.60 51.55 -35.86
CA GLN A 82 7.64 52.50 -35.43
C GLN A 82 8.37 53.01 -36.68
N SER A 83 7.88 54.14 -37.20
CA SER A 83 8.59 55.08 -38.06
C SER A 83 8.23 56.48 -37.60
#